data_AF-A0A9D9EXC8-F1
#
_entry.id   AF-A0A9D9EXC8-F1
#
_cell.length_a   1.000
_cell.length_b   1.000
_cell.length_c   1.000
_cell.angle_alpha   90.00
_cell.angle_beta   90.00
_cell.angle_gamma   90.00
#
_symmetry.space_group_name_H-M   'P 1'
#
loop_
_entity.id
_entity.type
_entity.pdbx_description
1 polymer ?
#
loop_
_entity_poly.entity_id
_entity_poly.type
_entity_poly.pdbx_seq_one_letter_code
_entity_poly.pdbx_strand_id
1 'polypeptide(L)'
;MKTKTIALAALVSLALSACATGEDNMKSDNVLDAKGLQAIFKQGGGTCSWTTGATEGQDFYYSTTSKSMGEADRNVGSETKQGTWQLKGNQLCVNFGEEQCSTLEKAGKKKYKASFGGKAYDLGC
;
A
#
# COMPACT_ATOMS: atom_id res chain seq x y z
N MET A 1 -2.32 -3.34 57.11
CA MET A 1 -0.98 -3.80 56.68
C MET A 1 -0.82 -5.27 57.02
N LYS A 2 -0.64 -6.14 56.01
CA LYS A 2 0.27 -7.31 55.96
C LYS A 2 -0.01 -8.13 54.69
N THR A 3 0.82 -7.90 53.70
CA THR A 3 0.97 -8.63 52.42
C THR A 3 1.91 -9.82 52.63
N LYS A 4 1.63 -11.02 52.10
CA LYS A 4 2.58 -12.06 51.57
C LYS A 4 1.78 -13.07 50.71
N THR A 5 1.84 -13.02 49.37
CA THR A 5 2.73 -13.77 48.44
C THR A 5 2.51 -15.29 48.44
N ILE A 6 2.18 -15.88 47.28
CA ILE A 6 2.79 -17.10 46.70
C ILE A 6 2.41 -17.13 45.19
N ALA A 7 3.43 -17.23 44.35
CA ALA A 7 3.33 -17.48 42.91
C ALA A 7 3.26 -18.99 42.65
N LEU A 8 2.58 -19.41 41.59
CA LEU A 8 2.82 -20.71 40.96
C LEU A 8 2.69 -20.57 39.44
N ALA A 9 3.81 -20.78 38.76
CA ALA A 9 3.90 -20.90 37.31
C ALA A 9 3.37 -22.28 36.88
N ALA A 10 2.66 -22.33 35.75
CA ALA A 10 2.36 -23.58 35.05
C ALA A 10 2.71 -23.40 33.56
N LEU A 11 3.82 -24.01 33.17
CA LEU A 11 4.18 -24.29 31.78
C LEU A 11 3.27 -25.41 31.28
N VAL A 12 2.53 -25.16 30.20
CA VAL A 12 1.92 -26.23 29.40
C VAL A 12 2.48 -26.11 27.99
N SER A 13 3.36 -27.05 27.67
CA SER A 13 3.96 -27.23 26.35
C SER A 13 3.15 -28.24 25.53
N LEU A 14 3.01 -27.92 24.23
CA LEU A 14 2.93 -28.83 23.08
C LEU A 14 1.65 -29.66 22.86
N ALA A 15 0.92 -29.29 21.81
CA ALA A 15 0.55 -30.22 20.74
C ALA A 15 0.38 -29.45 19.42
N LEU A 16 1.40 -29.50 18.55
CA LEU A 16 1.22 -29.21 17.13
C LEU A 16 0.46 -30.41 16.53
N SER A 17 -0.78 -30.19 16.11
CA SER A 17 -1.43 -31.04 15.11
C SER A 17 -1.65 -30.21 13.86
N ALA A 18 -0.88 -30.56 12.83
CA ALA A 18 -0.97 -30.01 11.50
C ALA A 18 -2.29 -30.40 10.84
N CYS A 19 -3.02 -29.42 10.32
CA CYS A 19 -4.00 -29.57 9.26
C CYS A 19 -4.16 -28.21 8.59
N ALA A 20 -3.35 -27.97 7.56
CA ALA A 20 -3.67 -27.10 6.43
C ALA A 20 -2.43 -27.03 5.52
N THR A 21 -2.14 -28.10 4.77
CA THR A 21 -1.62 -27.89 3.41
C THR A 21 -2.83 -27.54 2.56
N GLY A 22 -3.30 -26.31 2.72
CA GLY A 22 -3.96 -25.60 1.64
C GLY A 22 -2.85 -25.16 0.69
N GLU A 23 -3.03 -25.44 -0.59
CA GLU A 23 -2.21 -24.89 -1.66
C GLU A 23 -2.45 -23.37 -1.72
N ASP A 24 -1.87 -22.64 -0.77
CA ASP A 24 -1.74 -21.20 -0.84
C ASP A 24 -0.71 -20.92 -1.92
N ASN A 25 -1.22 -20.76 -3.14
CA ASN A 25 -0.64 -19.92 -4.17
C ASN A 25 -0.02 -18.72 -3.45
N MET A 26 1.31 -18.70 -3.33
CA MET A 26 2.08 -17.64 -2.67
C MET A 26 1.68 -16.29 -3.29
N LYS A 27 0.68 -15.63 -2.71
CA LYS A 27 0.58 -14.19 -2.76
C LYS A 27 1.87 -13.74 -2.10
N SER A 28 2.77 -13.17 -2.88
CA SER A 28 3.93 -12.45 -2.36
C SER A 28 3.43 -11.60 -1.19
N ASP A 29 3.82 -11.94 0.05
CA ASP A 29 3.26 -11.39 1.30
C ASP A 29 3.37 -9.85 1.38
N ASN A 30 4.09 -9.26 0.45
CA ASN A 30 4.34 -7.84 0.34
C ASN A 30 3.40 -7.13 -0.65
N VAL A 31 2.66 -7.82 -1.52
CA VAL A 31 1.70 -7.19 -2.43
C VAL A 31 0.44 -6.81 -1.67
N LEU A 32 0.01 -5.55 -1.79
CA LEU A 32 -1.23 -5.10 -1.21
C LEU A 32 -2.44 -5.61 -2.00
N ASP A 33 -3.49 -6.03 -1.29
CA ASP A 33 -4.79 -6.31 -1.89
C ASP A 33 -5.61 -5.02 -2.08
N ALA A 34 -6.80 -5.15 -2.70
CA ALA A 34 -7.69 -4.02 -2.96
C ALA A 34 -8.02 -3.20 -1.70
N LYS A 35 -8.20 -3.87 -0.54
CA LYS A 35 -8.51 -3.18 0.73
C LYS A 35 -7.29 -2.45 1.27
N GLY A 36 -6.11 -3.03 1.13
CA GLY A 36 -4.83 -2.40 1.46
C GLY A 36 -4.58 -1.14 0.64
N LEU A 37 -4.79 -1.19 -0.68
CA LEU A 37 -4.69 -0.01 -1.56
C LEU A 37 -5.73 1.06 -1.16
N GLN A 38 -6.99 0.67 -0.97
CA GLN A 38 -8.03 1.61 -0.51
C GLN A 38 -7.70 2.26 0.84
N ALA A 39 -7.01 1.54 1.74
CA ALA A 39 -6.59 2.05 3.04
C ALA A 39 -5.43 3.04 2.95
N ILE A 40 -4.59 2.99 1.91
CA ILE A 40 -3.56 4.00 1.64
C ILE A 40 -4.24 5.33 1.32
N PHE A 41 -5.17 5.31 0.36
CA PHE A 41 -5.91 6.47 -0.10
C PHE A 41 -7.12 6.76 0.78
N LYS A 42 -6.94 6.73 2.12
CA LYS A 42 -8.00 6.84 3.15
C LYS A 42 -9.13 7.76 2.70
N GLN A 43 -10.33 7.20 2.60
CA GLN A 43 -11.55 7.95 2.23
C GLN A 43 -11.46 8.70 0.89
N GLY A 44 -10.74 8.13 -0.09
CA GLY A 44 -10.77 8.57 -1.48
C GLY A 44 -9.67 9.55 -1.87
N GLY A 45 -8.61 9.72 -1.09
CA GLY A 45 -7.51 10.59 -1.50
C GLY A 45 -6.26 10.42 -0.66
N GLY A 46 -5.22 11.16 -1.01
CA GLY A 46 -3.96 11.15 -0.29
C GLY A 46 -2.85 11.86 -1.05
N THR A 47 -1.74 12.07 -0.37
CA THR A 47 -0.52 12.59 -0.99
C THR A 47 0.55 11.52 -0.92
N CYS A 48 1.21 11.27 -2.05
CA CYS A 48 2.32 10.35 -2.14
C CYS A 48 3.53 11.07 -2.71
N SER A 49 4.64 11.10 -1.97
CA SER A 49 5.93 11.45 -2.54
C SER A 49 6.53 10.23 -3.22
N TRP A 50 7.24 10.42 -4.33
CA TRP A 50 7.86 9.30 -5.04
C TRP A 50 9.22 9.66 -5.63
N THR A 51 10.04 8.62 -5.83
CA THR A 51 11.31 8.71 -6.55
C THR A 51 11.42 7.60 -7.60
N THR A 52 11.93 7.92 -8.78
CA THR A 52 12.31 6.96 -9.84
C THR A 52 13.69 7.33 -10.38
N GLY A 53 14.72 6.55 -10.03
CA GLY A 53 16.10 6.90 -10.34
C GLY A 53 16.49 8.21 -9.63
N ALA A 54 16.95 9.21 -10.39
CA ALA A 54 17.31 10.53 -9.88
C ALA A 54 16.16 11.55 -9.87
N THR A 55 14.97 11.16 -10.33
CA THR A 55 13.79 12.05 -10.39
C THR A 55 12.91 11.83 -9.18
N GLU A 56 12.46 12.92 -8.58
CA GLU A 56 11.48 12.92 -7.50
C GLU A 56 10.22 13.71 -7.90
N GLY A 57 9.12 13.42 -7.21
CA GLY A 57 7.89 14.15 -7.40
C GLY A 57 6.88 13.87 -6.29
N GLN A 58 5.73 14.52 -6.42
CA GLN A 58 4.63 14.38 -5.49
C GLN A 58 3.32 14.26 -6.25
N ASP A 59 2.57 13.21 -5.94
CA ASP A 59 1.22 12.99 -6.45
C ASP A 59 0.21 13.34 -5.36
N PHE A 60 -0.83 14.08 -5.75
CA PHE A 60 -1.98 14.42 -4.94
C PHE A 60 -3.19 13.73 -5.54
N TYR A 61 -3.85 12.86 -4.78
CA TYR A 61 -5.03 12.10 -5.20
C TYR A 61 -6.26 12.67 -4.49
N TYR A 62 -7.27 13.02 -5.28
CA TYR A 62 -8.53 13.60 -4.81
C TYR A 62 -9.69 12.66 -5.14
N SER A 63 -10.62 12.49 -4.18
CA SER A 63 -11.84 11.71 -4.42
C SER A 63 -12.88 12.63 -5.03
N THR A 64 -13.44 12.26 -6.17
CA THR A 64 -14.57 13.00 -6.74
C THR A 64 -15.91 12.38 -6.39
N THR A 65 -16.01 11.05 -6.30
CA THR A 65 -17.30 10.38 -6.04
C THR A 65 -17.19 8.96 -5.49
N SER A 66 -16.08 8.27 -5.72
CA SER A 66 -15.88 6.90 -5.25
C SER A 66 -14.55 6.75 -4.52
N LYS A 67 -14.49 5.80 -3.60
CA LYS A 67 -13.26 5.49 -2.84
C LYS A 67 -12.20 4.78 -3.69
N SER A 68 -12.45 4.57 -4.98
CA SER A 68 -11.61 3.81 -5.89
C SER A 68 -11.29 4.55 -7.18
N MET A 69 -11.64 5.83 -7.33
CA MET A 69 -11.19 6.67 -8.44
C MET A 69 -11.40 8.16 -8.15
N GLY A 70 -10.69 9.00 -8.87
CA GLY A 70 -10.89 10.44 -8.90
C GLY A 70 -9.80 11.17 -9.68
N GLU A 71 -9.65 12.46 -9.41
CA GLU A 71 -8.63 13.31 -10.04
C GLU A 71 -7.30 13.18 -9.30
N ALA A 72 -6.22 13.48 -10.01
CA ALA A 72 -4.90 13.56 -9.43
C ALA A 72 -4.08 14.70 -10.05
N ASP A 73 -3.22 15.31 -9.23
CA ASP A 73 -2.18 16.22 -9.70
C ASP A 73 -0.81 15.61 -9.42
N ARG A 74 0.10 15.69 -10.40
CA ARG A 74 1.50 15.28 -10.27
C ARG A 74 2.40 16.49 -10.39
N ASN A 75 3.14 16.77 -9.33
CA ASN A 75 4.16 17.79 -9.30
C ASN A 75 5.55 17.17 -9.50
N VAL A 76 6.30 17.70 -10.47
CA VAL A 76 7.70 17.35 -10.73
C VAL A 76 8.48 18.66 -10.88
N GLY A 77 9.26 19.02 -9.86
CA GLY A 77 9.87 20.36 -9.80
C GLY A 77 8.80 21.45 -9.81
N SER A 78 8.87 22.36 -10.78
CA SER A 78 7.89 23.44 -10.98
C SER A 78 6.73 23.08 -11.90
N GLU A 79 6.73 21.88 -12.50
CA GLU A 79 5.68 21.45 -13.42
C GLU A 79 4.57 20.71 -12.66
N THR A 80 3.32 21.02 -13.00
CA THR A 80 2.14 20.29 -12.53
C THR A 80 1.44 19.65 -13.72
N LYS A 81 1.18 18.34 -13.64
CA LYS A 81 0.37 17.59 -14.60
C LYS A 81 -0.90 17.12 -13.93
N GLN A 82 -2.03 17.49 -14.51
CA GLN A 82 -3.34 17.01 -14.07
C GLN A 82 -3.63 15.65 -14.71
N GLY A 83 -4.39 14.83 -14.01
CA GLY A 83 -4.69 13.47 -14.41
C GLY A 83 -5.77 12.85 -13.55
N THR A 84 -5.91 11.53 -13.68
CA THR A 84 -6.86 10.75 -12.89
C THR A 84 -6.18 9.55 -12.25
N TRP A 85 -6.83 8.99 -11.24
CA TRP A 85 -6.44 7.73 -10.63
C TRP A 85 -7.65 6.81 -10.46
N GLN A 86 -7.38 5.50 -10.44
CA GLN A 86 -8.38 4.47 -10.19
C GLN A 86 -7.73 3.25 -9.54
N LEU A 87 -8.45 2.55 -8.67
CA LEU A 87 -8.08 1.24 -8.17
C LEU A 87 -8.76 0.17 -9.02
N LYS A 88 -7.96 -0.68 -9.69
CA LYS A 88 -8.43 -1.85 -10.45
C LYS A 88 -7.94 -3.11 -9.74
N GLY A 89 -8.80 -3.75 -8.96
CA GLY A 89 -8.42 -4.90 -8.14
C GLY A 89 -7.34 -4.53 -7.12
N ASN A 90 -6.16 -5.14 -7.24
CA ASN A 90 -4.99 -4.87 -6.40
C ASN A 90 -4.00 -3.87 -7.02
N GLN A 91 -4.41 -3.16 -8.08
CA GLN A 91 -3.57 -2.19 -8.78
C GLN A 91 -4.04 -0.76 -8.55
N LEU A 92 -3.07 0.14 -8.44
CA LEU A 92 -3.26 1.58 -8.61
C LEU A 92 -3.02 1.89 -10.09
N CYS A 93 -4.01 2.45 -10.75
CA CYS A 93 -3.92 2.99 -12.09
C CYS A 93 -3.91 4.51 -12.02
N VAL A 94 -3.00 5.15 -12.74
CA VAL A 94 -2.90 6.60 -12.88
C VAL A 94 -2.88 6.96 -14.35
N ASN A 95 -3.45 8.11 -14.71
CA ASN A 95 -3.41 8.62 -16.07
C ASN A 95 -3.04 10.11 -16.05
N PHE A 96 -1.80 10.41 -16.43
CA PHE A 96 -1.28 11.79 -16.61
C PHE A 96 -0.93 12.05 -18.09
N GLY A 97 -1.77 11.55 -19.00
CA GLY A 97 -1.59 11.58 -20.46
C GLY A 97 -1.68 10.18 -21.09
N GLU A 98 -1.31 9.14 -20.34
CA GLU A 98 -1.46 7.73 -20.69
C GLU A 98 -1.81 6.94 -19.42
N GLU A 99 -2.76 6.00 -19.51
CA GLU A 99 -3.11 5.15 -18.36
C GLU A 99 -2.01 4.12 -18.09
N GLN A 100 -1.54 4.08 -16.85
CA GLN A 100 -0.56 3.11 -16.39
C GLN A 100 -1.05 2.50 -15.07
N CYS A 101 -0.97 1.18 -14.97
CA CYS A 101 -1.42 0.43 -13.80
C CYS A 101 -0.26 -0.32 -13.16
N SER A 102 -0.17 -0.25 -11.84
CA SER A 102 0.80 -1.00 -11.05
C SER A 102 0.16 -1.63 -9.83
N THR A 103 0.55 -2.86 -9.55
CA THR A 103 0.40 -3.43 -8.21
C THR A 103 1.27 -2.62 -7.24
N LEU A 104 0.79 -2.38 -6.01
CA LEU A 104 1.60 -1.76 -4.97
C LEU A 104 2.18 -2.83 -4.03
N GLU A 105 3.51 -2.83 -3.92
CA GLU A 105 4.25 -3.71 -3.01
C GLU A 105 4.69 -2.94 -1.77
N LYS A 106 4.35 -3.43 -0.59
CA LYS A 106 4.78 -2.86 0.69
C LYS A 106 6.27 -3.05 0.89
N ALA A 107 6.99 -1.93 1.00
CA ALA A 107 8.41 -1.88 1.29
C ALA A 107 8.70 -1.44 2.75
N GLY A 108 7.70 -0.91 3.45
CA GLY A 108 7.81 -0.51 4.84
C GLY A 108 6.54 0.14 5.38
N LYS A 109 6.63 0.78 6.55
CA LYS A 109 5.53 1.59 7.07
C LYS A 109 5.33 2.79 6.14
N LYS A 110 4.16 2.87 5.50
CA LYS A 110 3.81 3.97 4.59
C LYS A 110 4.78 4.12 3.40
N LYS A 111 5.40 3.01 2.99
CA LYS A 111 6.38 2.96 1.91
C LYS A 111 6.04 1.79 0.99
N TYR A 112 6.01 2.05 -0.31
CA TYR A 112 5.58 1.09 -1.32
C TYR A 112 6.47 1.15 -2.56
N LYS A 113 6.48 0.08 -3.34
CA LYS A 113 7.06 0.03 -4.68
C LYS A 113 5.95 -0.11 -5.71
N ALA A 114 6.12 0.57 -6.84
CA ALA A 114 5.26 0.46 -8.01
C ALA A 114 6.10 0.42 -9.30
N SER A 115 5.54 -0.11 -10.38
CA SER A 115 6.11 -0.09 -11.72
C SER A 115 5.12 0.55 -12.69
N PHE A 116 5.42 1.77 -13.15
CA PHE A 116 4.60 2.49 -14.13
C PHE A 116 5.43 2.71 -15.40
N GLY A 117 4.90 2.31 -16.56
CA GLY A 117 5.60 2.47 -17.84
C GLY A 117 6.98 1.80 -17.90
N GLY A 118 7.16 0.69 -17.17
CA GLY A 118 8.45 -0.01 -17.08
C GLY A 118 9.48 0.62 -16.15
N LYS A 119 9.14 1.70 -15.43
CA LYS A 119 10.01 2.34 -14.43
C LYS A 119 9.55 1.99 -13.03
N ALA A 120 10.50 1.69 -12.15
CA ALA A 120 10.24 1.44 -10.74
C ALA A 120 10.18 2.76 -9.94
N TYR A 121 9.19 2.86 -9.07
CA TYR A 121 8.94 4.00 -8.20
C TYR A 121 8.96 3.52 -6.75
N ASP A 122 9.67 4.26 -5.89
CA ASP A 122 9.55 4.15 -4.44
C ASP A 122 8.58 5.24 -3.97
N LEU A 123 7.42 4.84 -3.45
CA LEU A 123 6.34 5.72 -3.01
C LEU A 123 6.29 5.81 -1.49
N GLY A 124 6.07 7.02 -0.97
CA GLY A 124 5.79 7.30 0.44
C GLY A 124 4.39 7.87 0.62
N CYS A 125 3.49 7.10 1.22
CA CYS A 125 2.10 7.43 1.56
C CYS A 125 1.73 6.84 2.94
#